data_AF-A0A7V8WSW7-F1
#
_entry.id   AF-A0A7V8WSW7-F1
#
_cell.length_a   1.000
_cell.length_b   1.000
_cell.length_c   1.000
_cell.angle_alpha   90.00
_cell.angle_beta   90.00
_cell.angle_gamma   90.00
#
_symmetry.space_group_name_H-M   'P 1'
#
loop_
_entity.id
_entity.type
_entity.pdbx_description
1 polymer ?
#
loop_
_entity_poly.entity_id
_entity_poly.type
_entity_poly.pdbx_seq_one_letter_code
_entity_poly.pdbx_strand_id
1 'polypeptide(L)'
;MTRAVGRPAKRIRLSIEIDLDLHHQLIQAATLDDITVILYVEQAIQARLQRDMIDSNSEPATLTAGMDPVLAELWDNDEDAVYDRL
;
A
#
# COMPACT_ATOMS: atom_id res chain seq x y z
N MET A 1 -4.87 36.17 -3.67
CA MET A 1 -5.09 34.71 -3.81
C MET A 1 -4.88 34.07 -2.45
N THR A 2 -5.95 33.75 -1.73
CA THR A 2 -5.91 33.19 -0.38
C THR A 2 -5.95 31.67 -0.48
N ARG A 3 -4.86 31.00 -0.09
CA ARG A 3 -4.76 29.54 -0.07
C ARG A 3 -5.75 28.99 0.96
N ALA A 4 -6.76 28.26 0.50
CA ALA A 4 -7.68 27.55 1.39
C ALA A 4 -6.85 26.57 2.22
N VAL A 5 -6.71 26.84 3.52
CA VAL A 5 -6.15 25.88 4.48
C VAL A 5 -7.17 24.74 4.58
N GLY A 6 -6.84 23.60 3.98
CA GLY A 6 -7.68 22.40 4.05
C GLY A 6 -7.98 22.05 5.51
N ARG A 7 -9.22 21.66 5.80
CA ARG A 7 -9.58 21.19 7.15
C ARG A 7 -8.65 20.04 7.54
N PRO A 8 -8.11 20.02 8.78
CA PRO A 8 -7.33 18.88 9.23
C PRO A 8 -8.21 17.63 9.14
N ALA A 9 -7.68 16.56 8.53
CA ALA A 9 -8.37 15.29 8.41
C ALA A 9 -8.81 14.80 9.80
N LYS A 10 -10.05 14.32 9.90
CA LYS A 10 -10.63 13.83 11.16
C LYS A 10 -9.82 12.62 11.64
N ARG A 11 -9.11 12.77 12.76
CA ARG A 11 -8.36 11.66 13.40
C ARG A 11 -9.29 10.87 14.33
N ILE A 12 -9.24 9.55 14.24
CA ILE A 12 -9.98 8.63 15.11
C ILE A 12 -8.96 7.92 16.01
N ARG A 13 -9.26 7.80 17.31
CA ARG A 13 -8.40 7.09 18.26
C ARG A 13 -8.66 5.59 18.17
N LEU A 14 -7.60 4.82 18.02
CA LEU A 14 -7.60 3.36 18.12
C LEU A 14 -6.94 2.97 19.45
N SER A 15 -7.62 2.14 20.24
CA SER A 15 -7.08 1.57 21.49
C SER A 15 -6.99 0.06 21.31
N ILE A 16 -5.81 -0.50 21.51
CA ILE A 16 -5.52 -1.92 21.33
C ILE A 16 -4.83 -2.41 22.59
N GLU A 17 -5.31 -3.51 23.15
CA GLU A 17 -4.62 -4.24 24.21
C GLU A 17 -3.66 -5.24 23.56
N ILE A 18 -2.41 -5.24 24.01
CA ILE A 18 -1.36 -6.15 23.55
C ILE A 18 -0.65 -6.75 24.75
N ASP A 19 -0.10 -7.94 24.58
CA ASP A 19 0.76 -8.54 25.59
C ASP A 19 2.14 -7.83 25.67
N LEU A 20 2.87 -8.13 26.73
CA LEU A 20 4.16 -7.50 27.03
C LEU A 20 5.22 -7.85 25.98
N ASP A 21 5.21 -9.06 25.43
CA ASP A 21 6.21 -9.51 24.47
C ASP A 21 6.04 -8.78 23.13
N LEU A 22 4.79 -8.62 22.68
CA LEU A 22 4.49 -7.82 21.50
C LEU A 22 4.83 -6.34 21.70
N HIS A 23 4.59 -5.79 22.90
CA HIS A 23 5.00 -4.42 23.23
C HIS A 23 6.52 -4.22 23.13
N HIS A 24 7.31 -5.17 23.64
CA HIS A 24 8.78 -5.11 23.51
C HIS A 24 9.24 -5.20 22.06
N GLN A 25 8.63 -6.09 21.26
CA GLN A 25 8.94 -6.21 19.83
C GLN A 25 8.63 -4.91 19.08
N LEU A 26 7.51 -4.26 19.37
CA LEU A 26 7.14 -2.97 18.78
C LEU A 26 8.15 -1.87 19.10
N ILE A 27 8.61 -1.78 20.34
CA ILE A 27 9.64 -0.80 20.74
C ILE A 27 10.94 -1.07 19.99
N GLN A 28 11.38 -2.33 19.93
CA GLN A 28 12.62 -2.69 19.25
C GLN A 28 12.55 -2.35 17.76
N ALA A 29 11.47 -2.74 17.08
CA ALA A 29 11.30 -2.44 15.66
C ALA A 29 11.25 -0.93 15.38
N ALA A 30 10.48 -0.18 16.17
CA ALA A 30 10.42 1.28 16.04
C ALA A 30 11.78 1.95 16.29
N THR A 31 12.58 1.41 17.22
CA THR A 31 13.94 1.90 17.52
C THR A 31 14.90 1.63 16.36
N LEU A 32 14.81 0.46 15.71
CA LEU A 32 15.64 0.12 14.55
C LEU A 32 15.40 1.08 13.37
N ASP A 33 14.15 1.53 13.22
CA ASP A 33 13.73 2.45 12.17
C ASP A 33 13.86 3.94 12.59
N ASP A 34 14.34 4.23 13.81
CA ASP A 34 14.44 5.57 14.41
C ASP A 34 13.13 6.36 14.40
N ILE A 35 12.01 5.67 14.66
CA ILE A 35 10.67 6.24 14.70
C ILE A 35 9.94 5.93 16.00
N THR A 36 8.87 6.68 16.26
CA THR A 36 8.00 6.39 17.42
C THR A 36 7.16 5.14 17.18
N VAL A 37 6.81 4.43 18.25
CA VAL A 37 5.92 3.26 18.20
C VAL A 37 4.59 3.58 17.51
N ILE A 38 4.02 4.77 17.73
CA ILE A 38 2.76 5.17 17.10
C ILE A 38 2.91 5.23 15.57
N LEU A 39 4.01 5.84 15.09
CA LEU A 39 4.28 5.97 13.66
C LEU A 39 4.59 4.60 13.04
N TYR A 40 5.36 3.76 13.73
CA TYR A 40 5.63 2.39 13.30
C TYR A 40 4.34 1.59 13.11
N VAL A 41 3.43 1.64 14.10
CA VAL A 41 2.14 0.95 14.03
C VAL A 41 1.27 1.51 12.89
N GLU A 42 1.22 2.82 12.71
CA GLU A 42 0.49 3.44 11.60
C GLU A 42 1.01 2.96 10.23
N GLN A 43 2.32 2.98 10.03
CA GLN A 43 2.95 2.54 8.78
C GLN A 43 2.75 1.04 8.54
N ALA A 44 2.91 0.22 9.59
CA ALA A 44 2.70 -1.23 9.50
C ALA A 44 1.25 -1.57 9.11
N ILE A 45 0.26 -0.88 9.70
CA ILE A 45 -1.15 -1.04 9.34
C ILE A 45 -1.39 -0.62 7.88
N GLN A 46 -0.88 0.53 7.46
CA GLN A 46 -1.04 1.01 6.08
C GLN A 46 -0.41 0.05 5.06
N ALA A 47 0.82 -0.40 5.32
CA ALA A 47 1.52 -1.35 4.45
C ALA A 47 0.79 -2.68 4.35
N ARG A 48 0.25 -3.19 5.48
CA ARG A 48 -0.56 -4.41 5.49
C ARG A 48 -1.85 -4.24 4.69
N LEU A 49 -2.58 -3.15 4.89
CA LEU A 49 -3.81 -2.86 4.15
C LEU A 49 -3.57 -2.72 2.65
N GLN A 50 -2.49 -2.05 2.25
CA GLN A 50 -2.12 -1.95 0.84
C GLN A 50 -1.84 -3.32 0.23
N ARG A 51 -1.08 -4.16 0.93
CA ARG A 51 -0.82 -5.54 0.49
C ARG A 51 -2.10 -6.36 0.39
N ASP A 52 -2.94 -6.31 1.41
CA ASP A 52 -4.21 -7.05 1.41
C ASP A 52 -5.13 -6.57 0.29
N MET A 53 -5.15 -5.27 -0.04
CA MET A 53 -5.90 -4.75 -1.20
C MET A 53 -5.33 -5.26 -2.52
N ILE A 54 -4.00 -5.31 -2.68
CA ILE A 54 -3.35 -5.86 -3.88
C ILE A 54 -3.66 -7.35 -4.01
N ASP A 55 -3.52 -8.12 -2.93
CA ASP A 55 -3.78 -9.56 -2.92
C ASP A 55 -5.26 -9.88 -3.16
N SER A 56 -6.18 -9.05 -2.64
CA SER A 56 -7.63 -9.19 -2.88
C SER A 56 -8.03 -8.82 -4.32
N ASN A 57 -7.25 -7.97 -4.98
CA ASN A 57 -7.42 -7.63 -6.39
C ASN A 57 -6.71 -8.63 -7.33
N SER A 58 -6.07 -9.66 -6.77
CA SER A 58 -5.30 -10.69 -7.48
C SER A 58 -6.07 -12.01 -7.67
N GLU A 59 -7.41 -11.96 -7.66
CA GLU A 59 -8.18 -12.88 -8.53
C GLU A 59 -7.62 -12.71 -9.97
N PRO A 60 -7.43 -13.80 -10.74
CA PRO A 60 -6.55 -13.78 -11.90
C PRO A 60 -7.02 -12.76 -12.97
N ALA A 61 -6.17 -11.77 -13.20
CA ALA A 61 -6.10 -10.90 -14.37
C ALA A 61 -7.40 -10.25 -14.84
N THR A 62 -7.66 -9.05 -14.31
CA THR A 62 -8.05 -7.95 -15.19
C THR A 62 -6.97 -6.88 -15.09
N LEU A 63 -5.96 -7.02 -15.95
CA LEU A 63 -4.95 -6.03 -16.30
C LEU A 63 -5.63 -4.82 -16.96
N THR A 64 -6.57 -4.18 -16.26
CA THR A 64 -7.41 -3.15 -16.84
C THR A 64 -6.79 -1.79 -16.59
N ALA A 65 -6.07 -1.32 -17.61
CA ALA A 65 -6.11 0.05 -18.14
C ALA A 65 -5.72 1.22 -17.20
N GLY A 66 -5.15 0.96 -16.03
CA GLY A 66 -4.76 2.02 -15.08
C GLY A 66 -3.26 2.19 -14.86
N MET A 67 -2.41 1.27 -15.34
CA MET A 67 -0.97 1.31 -15.09
C MET A 67 -0.23 1.86 -16.31
N ASP A 68 0.16 3.13 -16.17
CA ASP A 68 1.15 3.86 -16.95
C ASP A 68 0.86 4.04 -18.47
N PRO A 69 0.51 5.26 -18.93
CA PRO A 69 0.25 5.52 -20.36
C PRO A 69 1.45 5.25 -21.26
N VAL A 70 2.68 5.19 -20.70
CA VAL A 70 3.90 4.90 -21.47
C VAL A 70 4.03 3.40 -21.79
N LEU A 71 3.44 2.51 -20.97
CA LEU A 71 3.49 1.06 -21.20
C LEU A 71 2.42 0.55 -22.17
N ALA A 72 1.30 1.29 -22.30
CA ALA A 72 0.24 0.96 -23.26
C ALA A 72 0.71 1.05 -24.72
N GLU A 73 1.59 2.02 -25.02
CA GLU A 73 2.10 2.25 -26.38
C GLU A 73 3.15 1.20 -26.80
N LEU A 74 3.80 0.54 -25.84
CA LEU A 74 4.78 -0.52 -26.11
C LEU A 74 4.13 -1.90 -26.30
N TRP A 75 2.87 -2.04 -25.86
CA TRP A 75 2.12 -3.29 -25.91
C TRP A 75 1.30 -3.44 -27.20
N ASP A 76 1.15 -2.37 -27.98
CA ASP A 76 0.51 -2.41 -29.31
C ASP A 76 1.54 -2.83 -30.40
N ASN A 77 2.27 -3.91 -30.12
CA ASN A 77 3.21 -4.49 -31.08
C ASN A 77 2.56 -5.71 -31.75
N ASP A 78 2.23 -5.57 -33.04
CA ASP A 78 1.58 -6.58 -33.91
C ASP A 78 2.34 -7.93 -34.00
N GLU A 79 3.51 -8.09 -33.38
CA GLU A 79 4.33 -9.31 -33.43
C GLU A 79 3.89 -10.43 -32.47
N ASP A 80 3.01 -10.17 -31.48
CA ASP A 80 2.67 -11.18 -30.46
C ASP A 80 1.57 -12.19 -30.89
N ALA A 81 0.98 -12.05 -32.08
CA ALA A 81 -0.04 -12.97 -32.60
C ALA A 81 0.49 -14.39 -32.95
N VAL A 82 1.80 -14.63 -32.83
CA VAL A 82 2.43 -15.91 -33.21
C VAL A 82 2.27 -16.98 -32.11
N TYR A 83 2.06 -16.59 -30.85
CA TYR A 83 2.01 -17.54 -29.73
C TYR A 83 0.58 -18.03 -29.38
N ASP A 84 -0.46 -17.51 -30.03
CA ASP A 84 -1.85 -17.94 -29.84
C ASP A 84 -2.17 -19.36 -30.38
N ARG A 85 -1.19 -20.06 -30.96
CA ARG A 85 -1.35 -21.43 -31.48
C ARG A 85 -0.29 -22.41 -31.00
N LEU A 86 -0.15 -22.53 -29.68
CA LEU A 86 0.51 -23.67 -29.04
C LEU A 86 -0.47 -24.38 -28.11
#